data_AF-A0A136IYB4-F1
#
_entry.id   AF-A0A136IYB4-F1
#
_cell.length_a   1.000
_cell.length_b   1.000
_cell.length_c   1.000
_cell.angle_alpha   90.00
_cell.angle_beta   90.00
_cell.angle_gamma   90.00
#
_symmetry.space_group_name_H-M   'P 1'
#
loop_
_entity.id
_entity.type
_entity.pdbx_description
1 polymer ?
#
loop_
_entity_poly.entity_id
_entity_poly.type
_entity_poly.pdbx_seq_one_letter_code
_entity_poly.pdbx_strand_id
1 'polypeptide(L)'
;MKFFGVLTQVLFLALPVSITAAPIDAPKDIDLAKRACPTVDTVVTWLIDYSSVGDNTVFYTSGAGQQAAADLAAEVGGSWFGSAFGNQLTTWLDECDGQQDENQLIAVMSEALARRSTGATYVVLGQYPIGTDSVWLRNEYPNLTGVSSITAVNARDLSQRQGYTPHQNPWSS
;
A
#
# COMPACT_ATOMS: atom_id res chain seq x y z
N MET A 1 -34.48 71.59 26.05
CA MET A 1 -33.08 71.41 26.51
C MET A 1 -32.52 70.25 25.66
N LYS A 2 -31.57 70.43 24.72
CA LYS A 2 -30.09 70.51 24.93
C LYS A 2 -29.63 69.33 25.80
N PHE A 3 -28.80 68.34 25.42
CA PHE A 3 -27.64 68.18 24.52
C PHE A 3 -27.40 66.67 24.23
N PHE A 4 -27.07 66.25 23.00
CA PHE A 4 -25.76 65.75 22.49
C PHE A 4 -25.14 64.50 23.14
N GLY A 5 -24.66 63.56 22.31
CA GLY A 5 -23.79 62.47 22.77
C GLY A 5 -23.31 61.41 21.76
N VAL A 6 -22.75 61.85 20.62
CA VAL A 6 -21.59 61.27 19.88
C VAL A 6 -21.58 59.78 19.51
N LEU A 7 -21.71 59.51 18.20
CA LEU A 7 -21.40 58.25 17.52
C LEU A 7 -19.89 58.21 17.21
N THR A 8 -19.12 57.37 17.89
CA THR A 8 -17.67 57.22 17.64
C THR A 8 -17.45 56.25 16.49
N GLN A 9 -17.10 56.76 15.31
CA GLN A 9 -16.52 55.97 14.21
C GLN A 9 -15.06 55.67 14.53
N VAL A 10 -14.69 54.39 14.66
CA VAL A 10 -13.29 53.96 14.69
C VAL A 10 -12.86 53.67 13.26
N LEU A 11 -12.11 54.61 12.71
CA LEU A 11 -11.41 54.49 11.44
C LEU A 11 -10.23 53.50 11.63
N PHE A 12 -10.39 52.25 11.19
CA PHE A 12 -9.27 51.31 11.09
C PHE A 12 -8.38 51.70 9.91
N LEU A 13 -7.25 52.33 10.21
CA LEU A 13 -6.13 52.53 9.28
C LEU A 13 -5.56 51.15 8.90
N ALA A 14 -5.86 50.70 7.69
CA ALA A 14 -5.18 49.57 7.06
C ALA A 14 -3.78 50.03 6.64
N LEU A 15 -2.76 49.58 7.38
CA LEU A 15 -1.37 49.68 6.95
C LEU A 15 -1.13 48.61 5.86
N PRO A 16 -0.63 48.97 4.66
CA PRO A 16 -0.14 47.97 3.73
C PRO A 16 1.17 47.40 4.30
N VAL A 17 1.11 46.19 4.84
CA VAL A 17 2.31 45.40 5.15
C VAL A 17 2.87 44.96 3.81
N SER A 18 3.86 45.70 3.31
CA SER A 18 4.70 45.25 2.21
C SER A 18 5.49 44.03 2.69
N ILE A 19 4.99 42.83 2.41
CA ILE A 19 5.75 41.60 2.58
C ILE A 19 6.79 41.60 1.46
N THR A 20 7.99 42.09 1.76
CA THR A 20 9.16 41.81 0.92
C THR A 20 9.45 40.33 1.09
N ALA A 21 8.95 39.50 0.17
CA ALA A 21 9.35 38.11 0.09
C ALA A 21 10.86 38.09 -0.18
N ALA A 22 11.64 37.76 0.84
CA ALA A 22 13.04 37.40 0.63
C ALA A 22 13.04 36.19 -0.32
N PRO A 23 13.95 36.15 -1.32
CA PRO A 23 14.14 34.93 -2.08
C PRO A 23 14.52 33.83 -1.09
N ILE A 24 13.65 32.83 -0.96
CA ILE A 24 14.03 31.59 -0.32
C ILE A 24 15.03 30.98 -1.28
N ASP A 25 16.31 31.06 -0.94
CA ASP A 25 17.33 30.17 -1.48
C ASP A 25 16.90 28.75 -1.12
N ALA A 26 16.09 28.16 -2.01
CA ALA A 26 15.83 26.74 -1.97
C ALA A 26 17.19 26.07 -2.14
N PRO A 27 17.64 25.22 -1.19
CA PRO A 27 18.85 24.46 -1.40
C PRO A 27 18.72 23.70 -2.72
N LYS A 28 19.57 24.11 -3.66
CA LYS A 28 19.85 23.39 -4.90
C LYS A 28 20.43 22.05 -4.45
N ASP A 29 19.76 20.97 -4.84
CA ASP A 29 19.99 19.58 -4.43
C ASP A 29 19.41 19.25 -3.05
N ILE A 30 18.11 18.90 -3.02
CA ILE A 30 17.66 17.89 -2.06
C ILE A 30 18.35 16.60 -2.50
N ASP A 31 19.52 16.34 -1.94
CA ASP A 31 20.04 14.99 -1.86
C ASP A 31 18.96 14.20 -1.11
N LEU A 32 18.16 13.40 -1.83
CA LEU A 32 17.30 12.39 -1.25
C LEU A 32 18.24 11.42 -0.55
N ALA A 33 18.63 11.76 0.69
CA ALA A 33 19.64 11.07 1.44
C ALA A 33 19.30 9.60 1.41
N LYS A 34 20.11 8.83 0.67
CA LYS A 34 19.99 7.39 0.49
C LYS A 34 19.76 6.74 1.85
N ARG A 35 18.70 5.95 2.00
CA ARG A 35 18.30 5.37 3.28
C ARG A 35 18.50 3.87 3.24
N ALA A 36 18.62 3.28 4.42
CA ALA A 36 18.47 1.84 4.54
C ALA A 36 17.09 1.44 3.99
N CYS A 37 17.04 0.33 3.25
CA CYS A 37 15.79 -0.22 2.77
C CYS A 37 14.81 -0.48 3.91
N PRO A 38 13.49 -0.34 3.66
CA PRO A 38 12.51 -0.51 4.71
C PRO A 38 12.52 -1.95 5.23
N THR A 39 12.41 -2.09 6.54
CA THR A 39 12.13 -3.38 7.17
C THR A 39 10.65 -3.72 7.05
N VAL A 40 10.27 -4.98 7.31
CA VAL A 40 8.85 -5.39 7.34
C VAL A 40 8.04 -4.47 8.27
N ASP A 41 8.55 -4.16 9.46
CA ASP A 41 7.83 -3.31 10.44
C ASP A 41 7.70 -1.86 9.98
N THR A 42 8.70 -1.36 9.23
CA THR A 42 8.62 -0.04 8.57
C THR A 42 7.49 -0.03 7.54
N VAL A 43 7.37 -1.07 6.72
CA VAL A 43 6.30 -1.18 5.72
C VAL A 43 4.93 -1.38 6.39
N VAL A 44 4.83 -2.14 7.47
CA VAL A 44 3.59 -2.30 8.24
C VAL A 44 3.12 -0.95 8.78
N THR A 45 4.02 -0.14 9.34
CA THR A 45 3.70 1.21 9.84
C THR A 45 3.20 2.09 8.69
N TRP A 46 3.89 2.07 7.55
CA TRP A 46 3.47 2.81 6.37
C TRP A 46 2.08 2.37 5.86
N LEU A 47 1.77 1.07 5.85
CA LEU A 47 0.45 0.57 5.46
C LEU A 47 -0.66 1.05 6.40
N ILE A 48 -0.38 1.22 7.69
CA ILE A 48 -1.34 1.78 8.66
C ILE A 48 -1.65 3.23 8.33
N ASP A 49 -0.63 4.01 7.99
CA ASP A 49 -0.76 5.46 7.82
C ASP A 49 -1.31 5.85 6.43
N TYR A 50 -1.06 5.03 5.41
CA TYR A 50 -1.26 5.41 4.00
C TYR A 50 -2.12 4.46 3.18
N SER A 51 -2.59 3.34 3.74
CA SER A 51 -3.41 2.36 3.01
C SER A 51 -4.69 1.99 3.75
N SER A 52 -5.65 1.43 3.01
CA SER A 52 -6.89 0.86 3.56
C SER A 52 -6.84 -0.67 3.66
N VAL A 53 -5.66 -1.29 3.77
CA VAL A 53 -5.53 -2.74 3.93
C VAL A 53 -6.16 -3.19 5.24
N GLY A 54 -7.05 -4.19 5.17
CA GLY A 54 -7.73 -4.70 6.35
C GLY A 54 -8.71 -5.81 6.03
N ASP A 55 -9.96 -5.48 5.68
CA ASP A 55 -11.06 -6.46 5.74
C ASP A 55 -11.05 -7.51 4.63
N ASN A 56 -10.55 -7.14 3.44
CA ASN A 56 -10.44 -8.01 2.29
C ASN A 56 -9.08 -7.79 1.62
N THR A 57 -8.26 -8.84 1.51
CA THR A 57 -6.98 -8.76 0.80
C THR A 57 -6.85 -9.83 -0.28
N VAL A 58 -6.37 -9.45 -1.46
CA VAL A 58 -6.14 -10.32 -2.61
C VAL A 58 -4.65 -10.43 -2.89
N PHE A 59 -4.13 -11.65 -2.77
CA PHE A 59 -2.78 -12.06 -3.17
C PHE A 59 -2.84 -12.80 -4.49
N TYR A 60 -1.71 -12.94 -5.18
CA TYR A 60 -1.63 -13.70 -6.42
C TYR A 60 -0.28 -14.34 -6.63
N THR A 61 -0.29 -15.48 -7.32
CA THR A 61 0.93 -16.18 -7.72
C THR A 61 1.42 -15.70 -9.09
N SER A 62 2.70 -15.93 -9.40
CA SER A 62 3.32 -15.48 -10.67
C SER A 62 2.54 -15.91 -11.92
N GLY A 63 1.90 -17.09 -11.90
CA GLY A 63 1.10 -17.59 -13.01
C GLY A 63 -0.32 -17.02 -13.13
N ALA A 64 -0.80 -16.25 -12.16
CA ALA A 64 -2.13 -15.64 -12.18
C ALA A 64 -2.15 -14.28 -12.89
N GLY A 65 -1.04 -13.55 -12.79
CA GLY A 65 -0.93 -12.20 -13.32
C GLY A 65 -1.61 -11.14 -12.44
N GLN A 66 -1.11 -9.91 -12.57
CA GLN A 66 -1.53 -8.76 -11.78
C GLN A 66 -3.01 -8.37 -12.03
N GLN A 67 -3.46 -8.45 -13.29
CA GLN A 67 -4.80 -8.04 -13.68
C GLN A 67 -5.89 -8.86 -12.98
N ALA A 68 -5.71 -10.19 -12.89
CA ALA A 68 -6.68 -11.06 -12.22
C ALA A 68 -6.84 -10.72 -10.73
N ALA A 69 -5.74 -10.31 -10.07
CA ALA A 69 -5.78 -9.84 -8.69
C ALA A 69 -6.53 -8.51 -8.57
N ALA A 70 -6.29 -7.58 -9.49
CA ALA A 70 -6.97 -6.29 -9.52
C ALA A 70 -8.48 -6.43 -9.75
N ASP A 71 -8.88 -7.28 -10.71
CA ASP A 71 -10.28 -7.55 -11.03
C ASP A 71 -11.01 -8.20 -9.84
N LEU A 72 -10.38 -9.18 -9.19
CA LEU A 72 -10.95 -9.81 -8.00
C LEU A 72 -11.04 -8.82 -6.83
N ALA A 73 -10.02 -8.00 -6.61
CA ALA A 73 -10.02 -6.98 -5.56
C ALA A 73 -11.14 -5.97 -5.76
N ALA A 74 -11.40 -5.55 -7.00
CA ALA A 74 -12.54 -4.69 -7.34
C ALA A 74 -13.88 -5.38 -7.06
N GLU A 75 -14.01 -6.68 -7.37
CA GLU A 75 -15.22 -7.45 -7.13
C GLU A 75 -15.53 -7.61 -5.63
N VAL A 76 -14.53 -7.94 -4.81
CA VAL A 76 -14.71 -8.21 -3.37
C VAL A 76 -14.60 -6.95 -2.50
N GLY A 77 -14.36 -5.78 -3.10
CA GLY A 77 -14.11 -4.55 -2.37
C GLY A 77 -12.89 -4.65 -1.44
N GLY A 78 -11.80 -5.20 -1.95
CA GLY A 78 -10.56 -5.43 -1.21
C GLY A 78 -9.34 -4.70 -1.76
N SER A 79 -8.22 -4.88 -1.07
CA SER A 79 -6.92 -4.38 -1.51
C SER A 79 -6.07 -5.52 -2.06
N TRP A 80 -5.24 -5.20 -3.05
CA TRP A 80 -4.17 -6.05 -3.57
C TRP A 80 -2.88 -5.24 -3.65
N PHE A 81 -1.74 -5.89 -3.87
CA PHE A 81 -0.41 -5.27 -3.82
C PHE A 81 -0.33 -3.89 -4.50
N GLY A 82 -0.79 -3.78 -5.76
CA GLY A 82 -0.73 -2.51 -6.49
C GLY A 82 -1.62 -1.41 -5.91
N SER A 83 -2.82 -1.74 -5.40
CA SER A 83 -3.67 -0.76 -4.72
C SER A 83 -3.15 -0.39 -3.32
N ALA A 84 -2.49 -1.32 -2.62
CA ALA A 84 -1.98 -1.10 -1.27
C ALA A 84 -0.75 -0.19 -1.27
N PHE A 85 0.12 -0.33 -2.27
CA PHE A 85 1.41 0.37 -2.32
C PHE A 85 1.50 1.45 -3.41
N GLY A 86 0.69 1.39 -4.47
CA GLY A 86 0.81 2.30 -5.61
C GLY A 86 2.24 2.29 -6.17
N ASN A 87 2.88 3.47 -6.20
CA ASN A 87 4.25 3.64 -6.69
C ASN A 87 5.34 3.42 -5.62
N GLN A 88 4.96 3.02 -4.40
CA GLN A 88 5.88 2.99 -3.25
C GLN A 88 7.04 2.00 -3.43
N LEU A 89 6.83 0.90 -4.19
CA LEU A 89 7.92 -0.01 -4.56
C LEU A 89 9.03 0.72 -5.31
N THR A 90 8.68 1.50 -6.35
CA THR A 90 9.65 2.29 -7.12
C THR A 90 10.33 3.34 -6.25
N THR A 91 9.58 4.03 -5.40
CA THR A 91 10.15 5.02 -4.47
C THR A 91 11.19 4.40 -3.54
N TRP A 92 10.90 3.25 -2.93
CA TRP A 92 11.86 2.60 -2.05
C TRP A 92 13.05 1.99 -2.80
N LEU A 93 12.87 1.49 -4.03
CA LEU A 93 13.98 1.05 -4.88
C LEU A 93 14.97 2.19 -5.15
N ASP A 94 14.47 3.39 -5.46
CA ASP A 94 15.30 4.57 -5.71
C ASP A 94 16.05 5.03 -4.45
N GLU A 95 15.42 4.91 -3.26
CA GLU A 95 16.00 5.32 -1.98
C GLU A 95 17.05 4.32 -1.42
N CYS A 96 16.97 3.05 -1.83
CA CYS A 96 17.70 1.90 -1.26
C CYS A 96 19.18 1.76 -1.66
N ASP A 97 19.70 2.59 -2.57
CA ASP A 97 21.09 2.55 -3.09
C ASP A 97 21.63 1.15 -3.45
N GLY A 98 20.78 0.30 -4.04
CA GLY A 98 21.16 -1.05 -4.48
C GLY A 98 21.47 -2.06 -3.35
N GLN A 99 21.17 -1.74 -2.09
CA GLN A 99 21.34 -2.65 -0.95
C GLN A 99 20.40 -3.86 -0.98
N GLN A 100 19.32 -3.76 -1.76
CA GLN A 100 18.29 -4.80 -1.86
C GLN A 100 17.84 -4.89 -3.32
N ASP A 101 17.79 -6.10 -3.87
CA ASP A 101 17.18 -6.31 -5.19
C ASP A 101 15.65 -6.20 -5.10
N GLU A 102 15.01 -5.95 -6.24
CA GLU A 102 13.56 -5.77 -6.33
C GLU A 102 12.77 -6.94 -5.74
N ASN A 103 13.23 -8.19 -5.93
CA ASN A 103 12.54 -9.36 -5.41
C ASN A 103 12.59 -9.41 -3.88
N GLN A 104 13.72 -9.02 -3.29
CA GLN A 104 13.87 -8.94 -1.84
C GLN A 104 12.96 -7.86 -1.24
N LEU A 105 12.83 -6.70 -1.90
CA LEU A 105 11.93 -5.65 -1.43
C LEU A 105 10.46 -6.05 -1.61
N ILE A 106 10.09 -6.67 -2.74
CA ILE A 106 8.76 -7.25 -2.94
C ILE A 106 8.44 -8.26 -1.85
N ALA A 107 9.38 -9.12 -1.45
CA ALA A 107 9.17 -10.09 -0.38
C ALA A 107 8.90 -9.40 0.98
N VAL A 108 9.65 -8.35 1.32
CA VAL A 108 9.41 -7.53 2.52
C VAL A 108 8.04 -6.86 2.49
N MET A 109 7.67 -6.25 1.36
CA MET A 109 6.39 -5.57 1.20
C MET A 109 5.21 -6.54 1.27
N SER A 110 5.37 -7.72 0.64
CA SER A 110 4.34 -8.76 0.62
C SER A 110 4.11 -9.37 2.01
N GLU A 111 5.18 -9.58 2.77
CA GLU A 111 5.07 -9.99 4.18
C GLU A 111 4.35 -8.94 5.03
N ALA A 112 4.68 -7.66 4.88
CA ALA A 112 4.01 -6.58 5.59
C ALA A 112 2.52 -6.48 5.23
N LEU A 113 2.19 -6.66 3.94
CA LEU A 113 0.81 -6.73 3.48
C LEU A 113 0.06 -7.88 4.17
N ALA A 114 0.64 -9.08 4.20
CA ALA A 114 0.05 -10.25 4.86
C ALA A 114 -0.14 -10.05 6.37
N ARG A 115 0.82 -9.42 7.05
CA ARG A 115 0.68 -9.08 8.49
C ARG A 115 -0.46 -8.09 8.75
N ARG A 116 -0.82 -7.24 7.78
CA ARG A 116 -1.93 -6.28 7.90
C ARG A 116 -3.27 -6.76 7.38
N SER A 117 -3.29 -7.85 6.61
CA SER A 117 -4.52 -8.50 6.18
C SER A 117 -5.32 -9.03 7.36
N THR A 118 -6.60 -8.68 7.40
CA THR A 118 -7.60 -9.19 8.32
C THR A 118 -8.81 -9.71 7.53
N GLY A 119 -9.84 -10.21 8.23
CA GLY A 119 -11.09 -10.62 7.56
C GLY A 119 -10.88 -11.71 6.51
N ALA A 120 -11.39 -11.51 5.30
CA ALA A 120 -11.29 -12.49 4.23
C ALA A 120 -10.03 -12.27 3.38
N THR A 121 -9.30 -13.35 3.10
CA THR A 121 -8.17 -13.34 2.19
C THR A 121 -8.42 -14.22 0.98
N TYR A 122 -7.95 -13.76 -0.18
CA TYR A 122 -8.04 -14.47 -1.43
C TYR A 122 -6.65 -14.65 -2.01
N VAL A 123 -6.38 -15.81 -2.61
CA VAL A 123 -5.16 -16.05 -3.38
C VAL A 123 -5.53 -16.48 -4.79
N VAL A 124 -5.15 -15.67 -5.76
CA VAL A 124 -5.35 -15.98 -7.18
C VAL A 124 -4.23 -16.92 -7.65
N LEU A 125 -4.62 -18.11 -8.08
CA LEU A 125 -3.73 -19.17 -8.50
C LEU A 125 -3.71 -19.28 -10.03
N GLY A 126 -2.50 -19.27 -10.59
CA GLY A 126 -2.28 -19.52 -12.01
C GLY A 126 -2.50 -20.99 -12.40
N GLN A 127 -2.08 -21.36 -13.59
CA GLN A 127 -2.17 -22.75 -14.09
C GLN A 127 -1.05 -23.68 -13.62
N TYR A 128 -0.06 -23.17 -12.89
CA TYR A 128 1.13 -23.93 -12.50
C TYR A 128 1.11 -24.29 -11.02
N PRO A 129 1.76 -25.40 -10.61
CA PRO A 129 1.99 -25.68 -9.20
C PRO A 129 2.61 -24.48 -8.49
N ILE A 130 2.23 -24.25 -7.23
CA ILE A 130 2.80 -23.18 -6.42
C ILE A 130 4.23 -23.58 -6.06
N GLY A 131 5.21 -22.84 -6.57
CA GLY A 131 6.63 -23.05 -6.24
C GLY A 131 6.85 -22.90 -4.73
N THR A 132 7.62 -23.81 -4.13
CA THR A 132 7.95 -23.80 -2.69
C THR A 132 8.73 -22.56 -2.26
N ASP A 133 9.38 -21.91 -3.22
CA ASP A 133 10.15 -20.68 -3.08
C ASP A 133 9.35 -19.41 -3.41
N SER A 134 8.07 -19.54 -3.77
CA SER A 134 7.21 -18.40 -4.08
C SER A 134 7.03 -17.45 -2.90
N VAL A 135 6.87 -16.17 -3.21
CA VAL A 135 6.54 -15.11 -2.22
C VAL A 135 5.30 -15.50 -1.42
N TRP A 136 4.29 -16.07 -2.09
CA TRP A 136 3.08 -16.57 -1.42
C TRP A 136 3.39 -17.57 -0.30
N LEU A 137 4.16 -18.62 -0.57
CA LEU A 137 4.44 -19.64 0.46
C LEU A 137 5.50 -19.20 1.48
N ARG A 138 6.44 -18.33 1.11
CA ARG A 138 7.55 -17.94 1.99
C ARG A 138 7.27 -16.72 2.85
N ASN A 139 6.51 -15.75 2.35
CA ASN A 139 6.38 -14.43 2.94
C ASN A 139 4.94 -14.07 3.26
N GLU A 140 3.97 -14.49 2.44
CA GLU A 140 2.58 -14.07 2.62
C GLU A 140 1.82 -15.07 3.51
N TYR A 141 1.60 -16.29 3.04
CA TYR A 141 0.79 -17.30 3.71
C TYR A 141 1.15 -17.55 5.19
N PRO A 142 2.44 -17.71 5.57
CA PRO A 142 2.80 -17.92 6.98
C PRO A 142 2.51 -16.73 7.89
N ASN A 143 2.34 -15.53 7.34
CA ASN A 143 2.19 -14.28 8.07
C ASN A 143 0.72 -13.79 8.15
N LEU A 144 -0.22 -14.52 7.55
CA LEU A 144 -1.67 -14.24 7.62
C LEU A 144 -2.27 -14.65 8.98
N THR A 145 -1.96 -13.90 10.03
CA THR A 145 -2.36 -14.23 11.41
C THR A 145 -3.73 -13.66 11.80
N GLY A 146 -4.21 -12.62 11.12
CA GLY A 146 -5.46 -11.91 11.44
C GLY A 146 -6.67 -12.29 10.56
N VAL A 147 -6.54 -13.31 9.71
CA VAL A 147 -7.54 -13.65 8.69
C VAL A 147 -8.49 -14.75 9.17
N SER A 148 -9.77 -14.65 8.82
CA SER A 148 -10.78 -15.66 9.17
C SER A 148 -10.85 -16.82 8.18
N SER A 149 -10.43 -16.60 6.94
CA SER A 149 -10.49 -17.58 5.86
C SER A 149 -9.57 -17.20 4.71
N ILE A 150 -9.03 -18.21 4.02
CA ILE A 150 -8.26 -18.03 2.79
C ILE A 150 -8.99 -18.79 1.67
N THR A 151 -9.35 -18.07 0.61
CA THR A 151 -10.03 -18.61 -0.58
C THR A 151 -9.06 -18.67 -1.75
N ALA A 152 -8.84 -19.85 -2.30
CA ALA A 152 -8.16 -20.01 -3.59
C ALA A 152 -9.10 -19.59 -4.72
N VAL A 153 -8.60 -18.88 -5.73
CA VAL A 153 -9.37 -18.42 -6.89
C VAL A 153 -8.62 -18.73 -8.18
N ASN A 154 -9.30 -19.27 -9.20
CA ASN A 154 -8.68 -19.59 -10.49
C ASN A 154 -8.43 -18.31 -11.30
N ALA A 155 -7.19 -18.06 -11.71
CA ALA A 155 -6.85 -16.89 -12.52
C ALA A 155 -7.56 -16.83 -13.89
N ARG A 156 -7.99 -17.98 -14.44
CA ARG A 156 -8.70 -18.05 -15.73
C ARG A 156 -10.20 -17.83 -15.62
N ASP A 157 -10.74 -18.05 -14.43
CA ASP A 157 -12.17 -17.97 -14.15
C ASP A 157 -12.36 -17.62 -12.68
N LEU A 158 -12.48 -16.31 -12.39
CA LEU A 158 -12.56 -15.79 -11.02
C LEU A 158 -13.81 -16.27 -10.26
N SER A 159 -14.79 -16.88 -10.95
CA SER A 159 -15.95 -17.51 -10.32
C SER A 159 -15.63 -18.86 -9.67
N GLN A 160 -14.55 -19.53 -10.11
CA GLN A 160 -14.08 -20.78 -9.53
C GLN A 160 -13.29 -20.50 -8.25
N ARG A 161 -13.91 -20.81 -7.11
CA ARG A 161 -13.39 -20.54 -5.78
C ARG A 161 -13.50 -21.76 -4.90
N GLN A 162 -12.53 -21.96 -4.03
CA GLN A 162 -12.60 -22.97 -2.98
C GLN A 162 -11.73 -22.59 -1.78
N GLY A 163 -11.90 -23.27 -0.65
CA GLY A 163 -10.99 -23.13 0.49
C GLY A 163 -9.55 -23.40 0.06
N TYR A 164 -8.62 -22.54 0.50
CA TYR A 164 -7.22 -22.72 0.20
C TYR A 164 -6.62 -23.84 1.04
N THR A 165 -6.05 -24.84 0.36
CA THR A 165 -5.22 -25.87 0.99
C THR A 165 -3.75 -25.51 0.77
N PRO A 166 -2.92 -25.44 1.83
CA PRO A 166 -1.51 -25.07 1.70
C PRO A 166 -0.77 -25.96 0.71
N HIS A 167 0.11 -25.35 -0.07
CA HIS A 167 0.93 -26.02 -1.11
C HIS A 167 0.15 -26.67 -2.26
N GLN A 168 -1.17 -26.48 -2.36
CA GLN A 168 -1.98 -27.05 -3.43
C GLN A 168 -2.43 -25.98 -4.43
N ASN A 169 -2.39 -26.34 -5.72
CA ASN A 169 -3.12 -25.65 -6.76
C ASN A 169 -4.13 -26.62 -7.39
N PRO A 170 -5.43 -26.47 -7.12
CA PRO A 170 -6.46 -27.36 -7.66
C PRO A 170 -6.64 -27.24 -9.18
N TRP A 171 -6.12 -26.17 -9.78
CA TRP A 171 -6.21 -25.89 -11.22
C TRP A 171 -4.87 -26.05 -11.93
N SER A 172 -3.85 -26.64 -11.27
CA SER A 172 -2.63 -27.01 -11.98
C SER A 172 -2.90 -28.23 -12.85
N SER A 173 -2.73 -28.08 -14.16
CA SER A 173 -2.91 -29.12 -15.16
C SER A 173 -1.74 -29.14 -16.14
#